data_AF-A0A166RV54-F1
#
_entry.id   AF-A0A166RV54-F1
#
_cell.length_a   1.000
_cell.length_b   1.000
_cell.length_c   1.000
_cell.angle_alpha   90.00
_cell.angle_beta   90.00
_cell.angle_gamma   90.00
#
_symmetry.space_group_name_H-M   'P 1'
#
loop_
_entity.id
_entity.type
_entity.pdbx_description
1 polymer ?
#
loop_
_entity_poly.entity_id
_entity_poly.type
_entity_poly.pdbx_seq_one_letter_code
_entity_poly.pdbx_strand_id
1 'polypeptide(L)'
;MYDIIDFQAKGISKLAHKLALVEAEKEKYRTAVEILSKRRRAKKTQLRLGSSLNTAEAEALQVEKDSVDAGGENNRQKEGRTEGAEPRARRCGNCGKTGHNARTCEVVWDSDEEEGDE
;
A
#
# COMPACT_ATOMS: atom_id res chain seq x y z
N MET A 1 -29.36 -3.83 41.29
CA MET A 1 -29.55 -4.24 39.88
C MET A 1 -29.84 -3.02 39.00
N TYR A 2 -30.78 -2.15 39.39
CA TYR A 2 -31.10 -0.91 38.67
C TYR A 2 -29.93 0.08 38.54
N ASP A 3 -29.10 0.25 39.57
CA ASP A 3 -27.97 1.21 39.53
C ASP A 3 -26.90 0.87 38.48
N ILE A 4 -26.70 -0.43 38.22
CA ILE A 4 -25.74 -0.91 37.22
C ILE A 4 -26.25 -0.59 35.81
N ILE A 5 -27.55 -0.80 35.58
CA ILE A 5 -28.23 -0.47 34.32
C ILE A 5 -28.15 1.05 34.08
N ASP A 6 -28.38 1.83 35.13
CA ASP A 6 -28.38 3.29 35.07
C ASP A 6 -26.97 3.87 34.82
N PHE A 7 -25.95 3.27 35.42
CA PHE A 7 -24.55 3.59 35.14
C PHE A 7 -24.16 3.23 33.69
N GLN A 8 -24.58 2.06 33.20
CA GLN A 8 -24.36 1.65 31.82
C GLN A 8 -25.07 2.59 30.84
N ALA A 9 -26.32 2.98 31.10
CA ALA A 9 -27.06 3.93 30.28
C ALA A 9 -26.35 5.29 30.16
N LYS A 10 -25.83 5.81 31.27
CA LYS A 10 -25.04 7.06 31.29
C LYS A 10 -23.72 6.91 30.52
N GLY A 11 -23.07 5.76 30.60
CA GLY A 11 -21.87 5.44 29.82
C GLY A 11 -22.15 5.40 28.32
N ILE A 12 -23.20 4.68 27.91
CA ILE A 12 -23.63 4.56 26.51
C ILE A 12 -24.04 5.91 25.95
N SER A 13 -24.76 6.74 26.72
CA SER A 13 -25.15 8.10 26.31
C SER A 13 -23.93 8.97 25.99
N LYS A 14 -22.88 8.92 26.81
CA LYS A 14 -21.62 9.63 26.56
C LYS A 14 -20.89 9.11 25.31
N LEU A 15 -20.91 7.79 25.08
CA LEU A 15 -20.32 7.19 23.88
C LEU A 15 -21.10 7.55 22.62
N ALA A 16 -22.43 7.54 22.67
CA ALA A 16 -23.30 7.91 21.55
C ALA A 16 -23.05 9.36 21.12
N HIS A 17 -22.91 10.29 22.09
CA HIS A 17 -22.56 11.68 21.79
C HIS A 17 -21.20 11.78 21.06
N LYS A 18 -20.17 11.08 21.55
CA LYS A 18 -18.86 11.07 20.90
C LYS A 18 -18.91 10.45 19.50
N LEU A 19 -19.69 9.37 19.33
CA LEU A 19 -19.87 8.70 18.05
C LEU A 19 -20.53 9.62 17.02
N ALA A 20 -21.55 10.38 17.43
CA ALA A 20 -22.19 11.38 16.56
C ALA A 20 -21.20 12.45 16.09
N LEU A 21 -20.30 12.93 16.95
CA LEU A 21 -19.25 13.88 16.57
C LEU A 21 -18.28 13.28 15.53
N VAL A 22 -17.83 12.04 15.78
CA VAL A 22 -16.92 11.33 14.86
C VAL A 22 -17.58 11.06 13.52
N GLU A 23 -18.86 10.69 13.51
CA GLU A 23 -19.62 10.47 12.28
C GLU A 23 -19.80 11.77 11.48
N ALA A 24 -20.01 12.90 12.14
CA ALA A 24 -20.07 14.21 11.49
C ALA A 24 -18.74 14.61 10.83
N GLU A 25 -17.60 14.19 11.38
CA GLU A 25 -16.28 14.42 10.78
C GLU A 25 -15.95 13.44 9.66
N LYS A 26 -16.42 12.19 9.76
CA LYS A 26 -16.12 11.10 8.83
C LYS A 26 -16.48 11.43 7.39
N GLU A 27 -17.61 12.08 7.14
CA GLU A 27 -18.03 12.44 5.79
C GLU A 27 -17.14 13.55 5.19
N LYS A 28 -16.60 14.45 6.00
CA LYS A 28 -15.62 15.46 5.55
C LYS A 28 -14.32 14.80 5.10
N TYR A 29 -13.82 13.84 5.88
CA TYR A 29 -12.62 13.10 5.51
C TYR A 29 -12.83 12.23 4.27
N ARG A 30 -13.99 11.56 4.16
CA ARG A 30 -14.32 10.72 3.00
C ARG A 30 -14.38 11.53 1.71
N THR A 31 -15.08 12.67 1.73
CA THR A 31 -15.18 13.57 0.56
C THR A 31 -13.80 14.13 0.18
N ALA A 32 -12.99 14.54 1.16
CA ALA A 32 -11.63 15.00 0.91
C ALA A 32 -10.75 13.92 0.27
N VAL A 33 -10.79 12.69 0.78
CA VAL A 33 -10.06 11.55 0.21
C VAL A 33 -10.55 11.21 -1.19
N GLU A 34 -11.86 11.26 -1.43
CA GLU A 34 -12.43 11.01 -2.75
C GLU A 34 -11.93 12.05 -3.77
N ILE A 35 -11.97 13.33 -3.43
CA ILE A 35 -11.48 14.43 -4.26
C ILE A 35 -9.98 14.26 -4.56
N LEU A 36 -9.17 14.01 -3.53
CA LEU A 36 -7.73 13.79 -3.69
C LEU A 36 -7.44 12.56 -4.56
N SER A 37 -8.18 11.46 -4.36
CA SER A 37 -8.01 10.24 -5.13
C SER A 37 -8.36 10.44 -6.61
N LYS A 38 -9.44 11.17 -6.91
CA LYS A 38 -9.84 11.53 -8.28
C LYS A 38 -8.76 12.40 -8.95
N ARG A 39 -8.26 13.42 -8.25
CA ARG A 39 -7.17 14.29 -8.73
C ARG A 39 -5.89 13.49 -9.02
N ARG A 40 -5.47 12.62 -8.11
CA ARG A 40 -4.29 11.75 -8.29
C ARG A 40 -4.45 10.80 -9.47
N ARG A 41 -5.65 10.22 -9.66
CA ARG A 41 -5.94 9.34 -10.80
C ARG A 41 -5.90 10.09 -12.12
N ALA A 42 -6.55 11.25 -12.22
CA ALA A 42 -6.53 12.09 -13.42
C ALA A 42 -5.09 12.46 -13.80
N LYS A 43 -4.29 12.88 -12.82
CA LYS A 43 -2.87 13.20 -13.01
C LYS A 43 -2.03 12.00 -13.46
N LYS A 44 -2.26 10.82 -12.86
CA LYS A 44 -1.57 9.58 -13.26
C LYS A 44 -1.91 9.20 -14.70
N THR A 45 -3.16 9.37 -15.12
CA THR A 45 -3.60 9.13 -16.49
C THR A 45 -2.97 10.14 -17.46
N GLN A 46 -2.93 11.42 -17.11
CA GLN A 46 -2.29 12.48 -17.91
C GLN A 46 -0.78 12.22 -18.12
N LEU A 47 -0.07 11.82 -17.06
CA LEU A 47 1.35 11.44 -17.15
C LEU A 47 1.57 10.19 -18.01
N ARG A 48 0.68 9.20 -17.93
CA ARG A 48 0.75 7.98 -18.76
C ARG A 48 0.49 8.26 -20.24
N LEU A 49 -0.36 9.24 -20.54
CA LEU A 49 -0.66 9.68 -21.90
C LEU A 49 0.40 10.62 -22.48
N GLY A 50 1.42 10.99 -21.70
CA GLY A 50 2.53 11.83 -22.15
C GLY A 50 2.18 13.31 -22.33
N SER A 51 1.05 13.78 -21.76
CA SER A 51 0.72 15.20 -21.82
C SER A 51 1.68 16.02 -20.96
N SER A 52 2.12 17.17 -21.48
CA SER A 52 2.97 18.12 -20.75
C SER A 52 2.22 18.68 -19.53
N LEU A 53 2.85 18.59 -18.36
CA LEU A 53 2.39 19.28 -17.16
C LEU A 53 2.67 20.78 -17.30
N ASN A 54 1.70 21.63 -16.95
CA ASN A 54 1.95 23.06 -16.84
C ASN A 54 2.72 23.38 -15.55
N THR A 55 3.43 24.52 -15.51
CA THR A 55 4.27 24.93 -14.37
C THR A 55 3.46 25.10 -13.07
N ALA A 56 2.21 25.56 -13.17
CA ALA A 56 1.30 25.67 -12.03
C ALA A 56 0.91 24.30 -11.43
N GLU A 57 0.73 23.27 -12.27
CA GLU A 57 0.48 21.89 -11.83
C GLU A 57 1.73 21.22 -11.24
N ALA A 58 2.93 21.69 -11.61
CA ALA A 58 4.18 21.27 -11.00
C ALA A 58 4.34 21.89 -9.60
N GLU A 59 4.09 23.18 -9.45
CA GLU A 59 4.11 23.86 -8.14
C GLU A 59 3.05 23.30 -7.18
N ALA A 60 1.85 22.98 -7.67
CA ALA A 60 0.82 22.36 -6.87
C ALA A 60 1.19 20.94 -6.36
N LEU A 61 2.12 20.23 -7.01
CA LEU A 61 2.67 18.97 -6.50
C LEU A 61 3.62 19.17 -5.34
N GLN A 62 4.45 20.23 -5.42
CA GLN A 62 5.39 20.56 -4.37
C GLN A 62 4.63 20.80 -3.06
N VAL A 63 3.57 21.63 -3.12
CA VAL A 63 2.71 21.94 -1.97
C VAL A 63 1.98 20.71 -1.42
N GLU A 64 1.52 19.79 -2.28
CA GLU A 64 0.87 18.53 -1.84
C GLU A 64 1.87 17.58 -1.15
N LYS A 65 3.15 17.63 -1.50
CA LYS A 65 4.20 16.80 -0.88
C LYS A 65 4.64 17.37 0.47
N ASP A 66 4.75 18.68 0.57
CA ASP A 66 5.20 19.38 1.77
C ASP A 66 4.13 19.40 2.88
N SER A 67 2.84 19.33 2.51
CA SER A 67 1.73 19.22 3.49
C SER A 67 1.57 17.83 4.13
N VAL A 68 2.19 16.79 3.57
CA VAL A 68 2.18 15.42 4.10
C VAL A 68 3.45 15.11 4.94
N ASP A 69 4.45 15.99 4.92
CA ASP A 69 5.78 15.77 5.54
C ASP A 69 5.98 16.51 6.89
N ALA A 70 4.96 17.16 7.46
CA ALA A 70 5.11 17.89 8.72
C ALA A 70 5.01 17.03 10.00
N GLY A 71 4.77 15.72 9.90
CA GLY A 71 4.60 14.86 11.08
C GLY A 71 4.91 13.36 10.89
N GLY A 72 5.44 12.96 9.74
CA GLY A 72 5.86 11.60 9.50
C GLY A 72 7.37 11.52 9.53
N GLU A 73 7.94 11.00 10.63
CA GLU A 73 9.31 10.52 10.62
C GLU A 73 9.50 9.65 9.38
N ASN A 74 10.45 10.04 8.54
CA ASN A 74 10.79 9.40 7.29
C ASN A 74 11.42 8.02 7.54
N ASN A 75 10.67 7.07 8.10
CA ASN A 75 11.01 5.65 8.01
C ASN A 75 10.55 5.14 6.65
N ARG A 76 11.24 5.61 5.62
CA ARG A 76 11.28 4.92 4.34
C ARG A 76 12.00 3.60 4.61
N GLN A 77 11.28 2.57 5.03
CA GLN A 77 11.73 1.20 4.92
C GLN A 77 12.15 0.98 3.46
N LYS A 78 13.46 1.12 3.23
CA LYS A 78 14.16 0.76 2.01
C LYS A 78 14.16 -0.76 1.92
N GLU A 79 13.02 -1.35 1.64
CA GLU A 79 12.92 -2.69 1.09
C GLU A 79 12.79 -2.54 -0.43
N GLY A 80 13.77 -2.85 -1.28
CA GLY A 80 15.13 -3.31 -1.08
C GLY A 80 15.93 -2.93 -2.32
N ARG A 81 16.79 -1.92 -2.18
CA ARG A 81 17.95 -1.74 -3.07
C ARG A 81 19.14 -1.48 -2.16
N THR A 82 19.74 -2.57 -1.69
CA THR A 82 21.07 -2.55 -1.12
C THR A 82 22.03 -2.16 -2.24
N GLU A 83 22.35 -0.88 -2.30
CA GLU A 83 23.54 -0.37 -2.98
C GLU A 83 24.75 -1.06 -2.32
N GLY A 84 25.23 -2.16 -2.91
CA GLY A 84 26.42 -2.87 -2.43
C GLY A 84 26.34 -4.39 -2.39
N ALA A 85 25.18 -5.02 -2.65
CA ALA A 85 25.17 -6.47 -2.87
C ALA A 85 25.60 -6.73 -4.32
N GLU A 86 26.76 -7.36 -4.50
CA GLU A 86 27.15 -7.89 -5.81
C GLU A 86 25.95 -8.62 -6.44
N PRO A 87 25.71 -8.44 -7.75
CA PRO A 87 24.56 -9.04 -8.40
C PRO A 87 24.67 -10.55 -8.22
N ARG A 88 23.92 -11.11 -7.26
CA ARG A 88 23.82 -12.55 -7.07
C ARG A 88 23.49 -13.14 -8.43
N ALA A 89 24.37 -14.00 -8.93
CA ALA A 89 24.23 -14.60 -10.25
C ALA A 89 22.82 -15.17 -10.37
N ARG A 90 22.08 -14.72 -11.40
CA ARG A 90 20.69 -15.12 -11.60
C ARG A 90 20.64 -16.64 -11.76
N ARG A 91 19.88 -17.28 -10.88
CA ARG A 91 19.62 -18.72 -10.91
C ARG A 91 18.34 -18.99 -11.69
N CYS A 92 18.32 -20.09 -12.44
CA CYS A 92 17.14 -20.58 -13.12
C CYS A 92 16.06 -20.93 -12.09
N GLY A 93 14.84 -20.42 -12.28
CA GLY A 93 13.72 -20.72 -11.38
C GLY A 93 13.24 -22.18 -11.43
N ASN A 94 13.61 -22.94 -12.48
CA ASN A 94 13.20 -24.32 -12.65
C ASN A 94 14.21 -25.33 -12.08
N CYS A 95 15.52 -25.05 -12.18
CA CYS A 95 16.57 -26.00 -11.74
C CYS A 95 17.64 -25.39 -10.80
N GLY A 96 17.54 -24.11 -10.44
CA GLY A 96 18.44 -23.44 -9.50
C GLY A 96 19.88 -23.18 -9.99
N LYS A 97 20.25 -23.65 -11.19
CA LYS A 97 21.57 -23.45 -11.80
C LYS A 97 21.68 -22.05 -12.41
N THR A 98 22.89 -21.48 -12.43
CA THR A 98 23.19 -20.20 -13.10
C THR A 98 23.52 -20.44 -14.57
N GLY A 99 23.36 -19.42 -15.42
CA GLY A 99 23.75 -19.47 -16.84
C GLY A 99 22.60 -19.65 -17.84
N HIS A 100 21.38 -19.95 -17.37
CA HIS A 100 20.18 -20.01 -18.20
C HIS A 100 18.93 -19.54 -17.41
N ASN A 101 17.85 -19.24 -18.12
CA ASN A 101 16.56 -18.86 -17.52
C ASN A 101 15.63 -20.08 -17.52
N ALA A 102 14.60 -20.07 -16.66
CA ALA A 102 13.53 -21.08 -16.64
C ALA A 102 12.92 -21.33 -18.04
N ARG A 103 12.82 -20.30 -18.89
CA ARG A 103 12.32 -20.43 -20.28
C ARG A 103 13.23 -21.22 -21.22
N THR A 104 14.50 -21.36 -20.90
CA THR A 104 15.51 -22.07 -21.70
C THR A 104 16.11 -23.23 -20.89
N CYS A 105 15.37 -23.72 -19.90
CA CYS A 105 15.80 -24.81 -19.03
C CYS A 105 15.52 -26.13 -19.72
N GLU A 106 16.55 -26.87 -20.09
CA GLU A 106 16.46 -28.18 -20.77
C GLU A 106 16.24 -29.35 -19.80
N VAL A 107 15.92 -29.08 -18.53
CA VAL A 107 15.69 -30.13 -17.54
C VAL A 107 14.33 -30.78 -17.79
N VAL A 108 14.35 -32.01 -18.29
CA VAL A 108 13.21 -32.93 -18.26
C VAL A 108 13.08 -33.42 -16.83
N TRP A 109 11.90 -33.23 -16.24
CA TRP A 109 11.57 -33.81 -14.94
C TRP A 109 11.09 -35.22 -15.23
N ASP A 110 11.94 -36.22 -14.98
CA ASP A 110 11.45 -37.58 -14.84
C ASP A 110 10.67 -37.61 -13.53
N SER A 111 9.34 -37.73 -13.66
CA SER A 111 8.49 -38.07 -12.53
C SER A 111 8.82 -39.50 -12.14
N ASP A 112 9.85 -39.69 -11.32
CA ASP A 112 10.16 -41.00 -10.76
C ASP A 112 9.02 -41.43 -9.83
N GLU A 113 8.67 -42.68 -10.04
CA GLU A 113 7.52 -43.44 -9.57
C GLU A 113 7.49 -43.64 -8.04
N GLU A 114 6.29 -44.01 -7.59
CA GLU A 114 5.88 -44.70 -6.36
C GLU A 114 6.92 -45.00 -5.26
N GLU A 115 6.56 -44.68 -4.02
CA GLU A 115 6.60 -45.69 -2.96
C GLU A 115 5.51 -45.37 -1.91
N GLY A 116 4.63 -46.34 -1.69
CA GLY A 116 3.56 -46.30 -0.69
C GLY A 116 4.01 -46.75 0.70
N ASP A 117 3.00 -46.98 1.53
CA ASP A 117 2.99 -47.64 2.84
C ASP A 117 3.57 -46.78 3.99
N GLU A 118 2.91 -46.51 5.12
CA GLU A 118 1.77 -47.11 5.85
C GLU A 118 1.15 -46.04 6.78
#